data_AF-A0A7R9ZWP5-F1
#
_entry.id   AF-A0A7R9ZWP5-F1
#
_cell.length_a   1.000
_cell.length_b   1.000
_cell.length_c   1.000
_cell.angle_alpha   90.00
_cell.angle_beta   90.00
_cell.angle_gamma   90.00
#
_symmetry.space_group_name_H-M   'P 1'
#
loop_
_entity.id
_entity.type
_entity.pdbx_description
1 polymer ?
#
loop_
_entity_poly.entity_id
_entity_poly.type
_entity_poly.pdbx_seq_one_letter_code
_entity_poly.pdbx_strand_id
1 'polypeptide(L)'
;MEGGPGAPGGPRIKRGQTQAFANALASGLGRVAKCGLFMNLISVLAGSGGILGAITNWRASCDQPLKWWLLVQGLLDALLGLAGFISSMQLTPDPELFAYQVHKHRDNVHDPEMEQRTQDYEEKQQTSQRISQCINGLGCFPLVWMLVGVSFLRATSEETCTDALRTYTYWLIAFQFIKMAFLCCCVCPALVGGAAGAAQFIEGPDDTSSSDEGTGAERQAGGPVGR
;
A
#
# COMPACT_ATOMS: atom_id res chain seq x y z
N MET A 1 -12.66 -24.45 -33.68
CA MET A 1 -12.37 -23.32 -32.78
C MET A 1 -12.30 -23.89 -31.39
N GLU A 2 -11.07 -24.16 -30.96
CA GLU A 2 -10.74 -24.84 -29.72
C GLU A 2 -11.00 -23.91 -28.53
N GLY A 3 -11.77 -24.41 -27.56
CA GLY A 3 -11.96 -23.77 -26.27
C GLY A 3 -10.62 -23.74 -25.54
N GLY A 4 -10.06 -22.54 -25.39
CA GLY A 4 -8.88 -22.33 -24.57
C GLY A 4 -9.15 -22.74 -23.11
N PRO A 5 -8.13 -23.25 -22.40
CA PRO A 5 -8.26 -23.63 -20.99
C PRO A 5 -8.80 -22.45 -20.21
N GLY A 6 -9.97 -22.66 -19.58
CA GLY A 6 -10.69 -21.65 -18.84
C GLY A 6 -9.76 -20.97 -17.85
N ALA A 7 -9.59 -19.66 -18.02
CA ALA A 7 -8.88 -18.84 -17.05
C ALA A 7 -9.45 -19.15 -15.66
N PRO A 8 -8.61 -19.37 -14.63
CA PRO A 8 -9.08 -19.65 -13.29
C PRO A 8 -10.07 -18.55 -12.90
N GLY A 9 -11.32 -18.96 -12.68
CA GLY A 9 -12.42 -18.04 -12.42
C GLY A 9 -12.04 -17.15 -11.26
N GLY A 10 -11.99 -15.84 -11.50
CA GLY A 10 -11.77 -14.87 -10.43
C GLY A 10 -12.79 -15.05 -9.31
N PRO A 11 -12.51 -14.53 -8.10
CA PRO A 11 -13.40 -14.65 -6.95
C PRO A 11 -14.83 -14.23 -7.32
N ARG A 12 -15.79 -15.13 -7.10
CA ARG A 12 -17.20 -14.93 -7.44
C ARG A 12 -17.93 -14.28 -6.25
N ILE A 13 -17.84 -12.96 -6.18
CA ILE A 13 -18.52 -12.18 -5.13
C ILE A 13 -20.05 -12.27 -5.30
N LYS A 14 -20.76 -12.76 -4.28
CA LYS A 14 -22.23 -12.87 -4.27
C LYS A 14 -22.91 -11.49 -4.37
N ARG A 15 -24.05 -11.39 -5.06
CA ARG A 15 -24.81 -10.14 -5.32
C ARG A 15 -25.14 -9.30 -4.08
N GLY A 16 -25.30 -9.92 -2.91
CA GLY A 16 -25.59 -9.24 -1.65
C GLY A 16 -24.37 -8.81 -0.82
N GLN A 17 -23.16 -9.22 -1.19
CA GLN A 17 -21.94 -9.00 -0.38
C GLN A 17 -21.01 -7.92 -0.94
N THR A 18 -21.33 -7.33 -2.10
CA THR A 18 -20.46 -6.34 -2.75
C THR A 18 -20.09 -5.17 -1.82
N GLN A 19 -21.06 -4.65 -1.07
CA GLN A 19 -20.84 -3.48 -0.22
C GLN A 19 -20.01 -3.80 1.02
N ALA A 20 -20.18 -5.01 1.60
CA ALA A 20 -19.34 -5.48 2.69
C ALA A 20 -17.89 -5.69 2.23
N PHE A 21 -17.70 -6.28 1.04
CA PHE A 21 -16.39 -6.43 0.43
C PHE A 21 -15.73 -5.07 0.14
N ALA A 22 -16.45 -4.14 -0.49
CA ALA A 22 -15.95 -2.80 -0.80
C ALA A 22 -15.56 -2.03 0.47
N ASN A 23 -16.37 -2.13 1.54
CA ASN A 23 -16.06 -1.52 2.84
C ASN A 23 -14.83 -2.16 3.51
N ALA A 24 -14.71 -3.49 3.45
CA ALA A 24 -13.54 -4.19 3.99
C ALA A 24 -12.27 -3.77 3.25
N LEU A 25 -12.31 -3.73 1.92
CA LEU A 25 -11.20 -3.32 1.06
C LEU A 25 -10.83 -1.84 1.30
N ALA A 26 -11.81 -0.94 1.32
CA ALA A 26 -11.59 0.48 1.61
C ALA A 26 -11.01 0.68 3.02
N SER A 27 -11.45 -0.10 4.02
CA SER A 27 -10.88 -0.04 5.37
C SER A 27 -9.43 -0.52 5.43
N GLY A 28 -9.10 -1.59 4.70
CA GLY A 28 -7.75 -2.13 4.58
C GLY A 28 -6.82 -1.13 3.90
N LEU A 29 -7.22 -0.63 2.73
CA LEU A 29 -6.50 0.43 2.01
C LEU A 29 -6.37 1.70 2.85
N GLY A 30 -7.40 2.09 3.60
CA GLY A 30 -7.36 3.23 4.51
C GLY A 30 -6.33 3.07 5.63
N ARG A 31 -6.15 1.86 6.18
CA ARG A 31 -5.08 1.59 7.17
C ARG A 31 -3.70 1.68 6.55
N VAL A 32 -3.53 1.13 5.35
CA VAL A 32 -2.25 1.19 4.60
C VAL A 32 -1.91 2.64 4.24
N ALA A 33 -2.89 3.42 3.76
CA ALA A 33 -2.72 4.83 3.44
C ALA A 33 -2.33 5.65 4.68
N LYS A 34 -2.99 5.43 5.83
CA LYS A 34 -2.62 6.08 7.10
C LYS A 34 -1.20 5.71 7.55
N CYS A 35 -0.83 4.43 7.45
CA CYS A 35 0.52 3.98 7.78
C CYS A 35 1.56 4.62 6.84
N GLY A 36 1.30 4.64 5.54
CA GLY A 36 2.15 5.30 4.56
C GLY A 36 2.30 6.79 4.82
N LEU A 37 1.21 7.49 5.12
CA LEU A 37 1.22 8.91 5.47
C LEU A 37 2.05 9.19 6.72
N PHE A 38 1.93 8.35 7.75
CA PHE A 38 2.74 8.46 8.96
C PHE A 38 4.24 8.25 8.68
N MET A 39 4.59 7.25 7.87
CA MET A 39 5.99 7.01 7.46
C MET A 39 6.56 8.14 6.60
N ASN A 40 5.75 8.72 5.71
CA ASN A 40 6.12 9.89 4.92
C ASN A 40 6.34 11.12 5.81
N LEU A 41 5.50 11.33 6.83
CA LEU A 41 5.69 12.40 7.80
C LEU A 41 7.00 12.24 8.58
N ILE A 42 7.28 11.04 9.11
CA ILE A 42 8.55 10.75 9.77
C ILE A 42 9.72 11.02 8.82
N SER A 43 9.57 10.67 7.53
CA SER A 43 10.59 10.92 6.51
C SER A 43 10.91 12.40 6.35
N VAL A 44 9.88 13.23 6.27
CA VAL A 44 10.03 14.70 6.17
C VAL A 44 10.73 15.26 7.41
N LEU A 45 10.34 14.80 8.61
CA LEU A 45 10.94 15.26 9.86
C LEU A 45 12.42 14.86 9.97
N ALA A 46 12.75 13.60 9.66
CA ALA A 46 14.13 13.12 9.64
C ALA A 46 14.97 13.86 8.60
N GLY A 47 14.45 14.06 7.38
CA GLY A 47 15.13 14.81 6.33
C GLY A 47 15.40 16.25 6.71
N SER A 48 14.39 16.92 7.30
CA SER A 48 14.52 18.29 7.82
C SER A 48 15.57 18.38 8.93
N GLY A 49 15.61 17.41 9.84
CA GLY A 49 16.64 17.30 10.88
C GLY A 49 18.05 17.15 10.30
N GLY A 50 18.21 16.35 9.24
CA GLY A 50 19.48 16.21 8.52
C GLY A 50 19.94 17.53 7.87
N ILE A 51 19.03 18.23 7.19
CA ILE A 51 19.29 19.53 6.57
C ILE A 51 19.71 20.57 7.62
N LEU A 52 18.94 20.69 8.70
CA LEU A 52 19.25 21.62 9.79
C LEU A 52 20.57 21.27 10.46
N GLY A 53 20.83 19.98 10.73
CA GLY A 53 22.09 19.51 11.30
C GLY A 53 23.29 19.87 10.42
N ALA A 54 23.18 19.68 9.10
CA ALA A 54 24.22 20.05 8.15
C ALA A 54 24.46 21.57 8.10
N ILE A 55 23.40 22.37 8.01
CA ILE A 55 23.51 23.84 7.89
C ILE A 55 24.07 24.46 9.18
N THR A 56 23.53 24.09 10.34
CA THR A 56 23.95 24.64 11.63
C THR A 56 25.40 24.31 11.97
N ASN A 57 25.91 23.17 11.50
CA ASN A 57 27.28 22.72 11.73
C ASN A 57 28.17 22.88 10.48
N TRP A 58 27.75 23.67 9.49
CA TRP A 58 28.50 23.77 8.22
C TRP A 58 29.92 24.29 8.43
N ARG A 59 30.09 25.25 9.36
CA ARG A 59 31.37 25.85 9.72
C ARG A 59 32.18 25.07 10.76
N ALA A 60 31.62 24.02 11.36
CA ALA A 60 32.34 23.22 12.36
C ALA A 60 33.54 22.51 11.72
N SER A 61 34.60 22.25 12.49
CA SER A 61 35.73 21.41 12.05
C SER A 61 35.24 19.97 11.95
N CYS A 62 34.79 19.57 10.76
CA CYS A 62 34.39 18.21 10.44
C CYS A 62 34.50 17.98 8.92
N ASP A 63 34.70 16.73 8.54
CA ASP A 63 34.83 16.27 7.17
C ASP A 63 33.70 16.81 6.28
N GLN A 64 34.10 17.58 5.28
CA GLN A 64 33.22 18.08 4.21
C GLN A 64 32.37 16.98 3.54
N PRO A 65 32.90 15.77 3.20
CA PRO A 65 32.08 14.75 2.56
C PRO A 65 30.91 14.29 3.43
N LEU A 66 31.08 14.18 4.75
CA LEU A 66 30.00 13.78 5.66
C LEU A 66 28.88 14.84 5.70
N LYS A 67 29.25 16.13 5.73
CA LYS A 67 28.28 17.25 5.70
C LYS A 67 27.47 17.27 4.40
N TRP A 68 28.15 17.09 3.26
CA TRP A 68 27.49 17.01 1.97
C TRP A 68 26.57 15.81 1.89
N TRP A 69 27.03 14.65 2.34
CA TRP A 69 26.20 13.44 2.39
C TRP A 69 24.96 13.67 3.25
N LEU A 70 25.11 14.21 4.45
CA LEU A 70 23.98 14.49 5.37
C LEU A 70 22.97 15.47 4.75
N LEU A 71 23.46 16.53 4.09
CA LEU A 71 22.62 17.51 3.41
C LEU A 71 21.84 16.88 2.25
N VAL A 72 22.53 16.16 1.36
CA VAL A 72 21.92 15.52 0.19
C VAL A 72 20.91 14.46 0.63
N GLN A 73 21.28 13.63 1.61
CA GLN A 73 20.38 12.62 2.16
C GLN A 73 19.16 13.26 2.81
N GLY A 74 19.35 14.32 3.60
CA GLY A 74 18.25 15.05 4.22
C GLY A 74 17.28 15.66 3.20
N LEU A 75 17.81 16.22 2.10
CA LEU A 75 17.02 16.73 0.99
C LEU A 75 16.24 15.62 0.28
N LEU A 76 16.87 14.48 0.00
CA LEU A 76 16.20 13.34 -0.61
C LEU A 76 15.06 12.83 0.27
N ASP A 77 15.29 12.64 1.57
CA ASP A 77 14.26 12.18 2.50
C ASP A 77 13.11 13.18 2.63
N ALA A 78 13.40 14.48 2.65
CA ALA A 78 12.38 15.53 2.71
C ALA A 78 11.54 15.60 1.42
N LEU A 79 12.18 15.56 0.24
CA LEU A 79 11.50 15.60 -1.05
C LEU A 79 10.65 14.36 -1.28
N LEU A 80 11.21 13.16 -1.02
CA LEU A 80 10.48 11.90 -1.17
C LEU A 80 9.35 11.79 -0.16
N GLY A 81 9.58 12.19 1.10
CA GLY A 81 8.54 12.24 2.12
C GLY A 81 7.41 13.19 1.75
N LEU A 82 7.73 14.37 1.21
CA LEU A 82 6.72 15.35 0.78
C LEU A 82 5.93 14.86 -0.44
N ALA A 83 6.61 14.32 -1.45
CA ALA A 83 5.96 13.74 -2.62
C ALA A 83 5.04 12.57 -2.23
N GLY A 84 5.49 11.72 -1.31
CA GLY A 84 4.69 10.63 -0.74
C GLY A 84 3.49 11.14 0.05
N PHE A 85 3.67 12.21 0.83
CA PHE A 85 2.59 12.84 1.61
C PHE A 85 1.51 13.42 0.69
N ILE A 86 1.89 14.21 -0.32
CA ILE A 86 0.96 14.78 -1.30
C ILE A 86 0.21 13.67 -2.04
N SER A 87 0.93 12.64 -2.50
CA SER A 87 0.33 11.47 -3.17
C SER A 87 -0.69 10.78 -2.25
N SER A 88 -0.33 10.57 -0.98
CA SER A 88 -1.20 9.89 0.00
C SER A 88 -2.47 10.68 0.29
N MET A 89 -2.42 12.02 0.31
CA MET A 89 -3.61 12.85 0.49
C MET A 89 -4.56 12.81 -0.72
N GLN A 90 -4.02 12.59 -1.92
CA GLN A 90 -4.81 12.47 -3.15
C GLN A 90 -5.47 11.08 -3.30
N LEU A 91 -4.90 10.05 -2.66
CA LEU A 91 -5.39 8.67 -2.64
C LEU A 91 -6.34 8.44 -1.47
N THR A 92 -7.51 9.09 -1.49
CA THR A 92 -8.59 8.74 -0.55
C THR A 92 -9.39 7.56 -1.13
N PRO A 93 -9.51 6.42 -0.42
CA PRO A 93 -10.28 5.29 -0.91
C PRO A 93 -11.76 5.63 -0.94
N ASP A 94 -12.39 5.42 -2.10
CA ASP A 94 -13.80 5.67 -2.33
C ASP A 94 -14.56 4.32 -2.40
N PRO A 95 -15.33 3.94 -1.36
CA PRO A 95 -16.01 2.66 -1.32
C PRO A 95 -17.08 2.52 -2.41
N GLU A 96 -17.69 3.62 -2.86
CA GLU A 96 -18.68 3.60 -3.94
C GLU A 96 -18.03 3.26 -5.27
N LEU A 97 -16.84 3.81 -5.52
CA LEU A 97 -16.05 3.52 -6.72
C LEU A 97 -15.64 2.03 -6.77
N PHE A 98 -15.23 1.45 -5.65
CA PHE A 98 -14.91 0.03 -5.57
C PHE A 98 -16.14 -0.86 -5.78
N ALA A 99 -17.28 -0.51 -5.17
CA ALA A 99 -18.53 -1.25 -5.39
C ALA A 99 -18.97 -1.19 -6.86
N TYR A 100 -18.82 -0.02 -7.51
CA TYR A 100 -19.10 0.15 -8.93
C TYR A 100 -18.19 -0.71 -9.80
N GLN A 101 -16.88 -0.74 -9.55
CA GLN A 101 -15.95 -1.59 -10.32
C GLN A 101 -16.34 -3.08 -10.25
N VAL A 102 -16.76 -3.57 -9.09
CA VAL A 102 -17.25 -4.94 -8.93
C VAL A 102 -18.55 -5.15 -9.71
N HIS A 103 -19.50 -4.22 -9.65
CA HIS A 103 -20.76 -4.30 -10.39
C HIS A 103 -20.55 -4.24 -11.92
N LYS A 104 -19.67 -3.36 -12.39
CA LYS A 104 -19.29 -3.27 -13.80
C LYS A 104 -18.72 -4.60 -14.30
N HIS A 105 -17.81 -5.23 -13.54
CA HIS A 105 -17.20 -6.49 -13.97
C HIS A 105 -18.19 -7.68 -13.93
N ARG A 106 -19.08 -7.73 -12.93
CA ARG A 106 -20.03 -8.83 -12.76
C ARG A 106 -21.24 -8.73 -13.69
N ASP A 107 -21.85 -7.55 -13.75
CA ASP A 107 -23.17 -7.34 -14.37
C ASP A 107 -23.08 -6.58 -15.70
N ASN A 108 -21.87 -6.17 -16.14
CA ASN A 108 -21.61 -5.41 -17.37
C ASN A 108 -22.39 -4.08 -17.45
N VAL A 109 -22.71 -3.50 -16.29
CA VAL A 109 -23.42 -2.22 -16.16
C VAL A 109 -22.45 -1.07 -16.35
N HIS A 110 -22.84 -0.08 -17.15
CA HIS A 110 -22.05 1.12 -17.45
C HIS A 110 -22.82 2.36 -17.00
N ASP A 111 -22.21 3.14 -16.12
CA ASP A 111 -22.72 4.44 -15.66
C ASP A 111 -21.69 5.53 -16.04
N PRO A 112 -22.05 6.48 -16.93
CA PRO A 112 -21.11 7.47 -17.44
C PRO A 112 -20.51 8.37 -16.35
N GLU A 113 -21.25 8.66 -15.27
CA GLU A 113 -20.73 9.49 -14.17
C GLU A 113 -19.65 8.74 -13.38
N MET A 114 -19.90 7.47 -13.07
CA MET A 114 -18.95 6.63 -12.33
C MET A 114 -17.73 6.26 -13.18
N GLU A 115 -17.88 6.17 -14.50
CA GLU A 115 -16.74 5.98 -15.41
C GLU A 115 -15.80 7.18 -15.41
N GLN A 116 -16.32 8.41 -15.43
CA GLN A 116 -15.49 9.61 -15.31
C GLN A 116 -14.73 9.64 -13.97
N ARG A 117 -15.42 9.35 -12.85
CA ARG A 117 -14.76 9.27 -11.53
C ARG A 117 -13.69 8.18 -11.49
N THR A 118 -13.91 7.06 -12.19
CA THR A 118 -12.94 5.96 -12.26
C THR A 118 -11.70 6.37 -13.06
N GLN A 119 -11.87 7.05 -14.19
CA GLN A 119 -10.76 7.57 -15.00
C GLN A 119 -9.93 8.60 -14.23
N ASP A 120 -10.58 9.53 -13.53
CA ASP A 120 -9.90 10.52 -12.67
C ASP A 120 -9.09 9.85 -11.56
N TYR A 121 -9.62 8.76 -10.99
CA TYR A 121 -8.92 7.98 -9.96
C TYR A 121 -7.73 7.22 -10.56
N GLU A 122 -7.90 6.58 -11.71
CA GLU A 122 -6.85 5.86 -12.42
C GLU A 122 -5.72 6.79 -12.86
N GLU A 123 -6.00 8.01 -13.34
CA GLU A 123 -4.99 8.99 -13.73
C GLU A 123 -4.13 9.42 -12.53
N LYS A 124 -4.78 9.70 -11.38
CA LYS A 124 -4.09 10.00 -10.12
C LYS A 124 -3.25 8.82 -9.66
N GLN A 125 -3.79 7.60 -9.75
CA GLN A 125 -3.10 6.39 -9.36
C GLN A 125 -1.90 6.09 -10.27
N GLN A 126 -2.03 6.27 -11.59
CA GLN A 126 -0.94 6.10 -12.56
C GLN A 126 0.20 7.09 -12.30
N THR A 127 -0.12 8.36 -11.99
CA THR A 127 0.89 9.36 -11.66
C THR A 127 1.69 8.96 -10.42
N SER A 128 0.99 8.50 -9.37
CA SER A 128 1.63 7.98 -8.16
C SER A 128 2.45 6.71 -8.43
N GLN A 129 1.94 5.80 -9.27
CA GLN A 129 2.65 4.59 -9.67
C GLN A 129 3.91 4.88 -10.47
N ARG A 130 3.92 5.88 -11.36
CA ARG A 130 5.14 6.29 -12.09
C ARG A 130 6.22 6.79 -11.14
N ILE A 131 5.84 7.58 -10.14
CA ILE A 131 6.77 8.04 -9.09
C ILE A 131 7.31 6.84 -8.31
N SER A 132 6.42 5.93 -7.89
CA SER A 132 6.81 4.72 -7.18
C SER A 132 7.70 3.79 -8.01
N GLN A 133 7.42 3.62 -9.31
CA GLN A 133 8.25 2.86 -10.24
C GLN A 133 9.61 3.52 -10.48
N CYS A 134 9.68 4.84 -10.50
CA CYS A 134 10.97 5.55 -10.58
C CYS A 134 11.80 5.28 -9.32
N ILE A 135 11.18 5.37 -8.13
CA ILE A 135 11.84 5.08 -6.85
C ILE A 135 12.25 3.61 -6.76
N ASN A 136 11.38 2.68 -7.16
CA ASN A 136 11.66 1.25 -7.16
C ASN A 136 12.65 0.83 -8.26
N GLY A 137 12.68 1.55 -9.38
CA GLY A 137 13.63 1.37 -10.48
C GLY A 137 15.06 1.76 -10.10
N LEU A 138 15.21 2.65 -9.12
CA LEU A 138 16.50 2.89 -8.45
C LEU A 138 16.97 1.67 -7.61
N GLY A 139 16.11 0.66 -7.40
CA GLY A 139 16.47 -0.63 -6.82
C GLY A 139 17.18 -0.53 -5.46
N CYS A 140 18.34 -1.16 -5.35
CA CYS A 140 19.17 -1.14 -4.13
C CYS A 140 19.92 0.20 -3.91
N PHE A 141 19.68 1.23 -4.72
CA PHE A 141 20.39 2.51 -4.60
C PHE A 141 20.30 3.13 -3.20
N PRO A 142 19.12 3.19 -2.51
CA PRO A 142 19.10 3.80 -1.20
C PRO A 142 19.87 2.98 -0.16
N LEU A 143 20.02 1.66 -0.37
CA LEU A 143 20.88 0.80 0.44
C LEU A 143 22.37 1.10 0.19
N VAL A 144 22.77 1.21 -1.08
CA VAL A 144 24.15 1.61 -1.44
C VAL A 144 24.47 3.00 -0.87
N TRP A 145 23.55 3.95 -1.00
CA TRP A 145 23.71 5.30 -0.49
C TRP A 145 23.79 5.36 1.05
N MET A 146 23.01 4.51 1.73
CA MET A 146 23.12 4.32 3.19
C MET A 146 24.49 3.76 3.58
N LEU A 147 25.03 2.77 2.85
CA LEU A 147 26.36 2.22 3.10
C LEU A 147 27.48 3.26 2.93
N VAL A 148 27.33 4.17 1.96
CA VAL A 148 28.23 5.33 1.80
C VAL A 148 28.20 6.21 3.06
N GLY A 149 27.00 6.50 3.59
CA GLY A 149 26.84 7.25 4.84
C GLY A 149 27.50 6.58 6.04
N VAL A 150 27.31 5.27 6.20
CA VAL A 150 27.97 4.47 7.25
C VAL A 150 29.49 4.50 7.11
N SER A 151 30.00 4.46 5.88
CA SER A 151 31.43 4.53 5.60
C SER A 151 32.03 5.88 6.00
N PHE A 152 31.35 6.99 5.69
CA PHE A 152 31.77 8.33 6.15
C PHE A 152 31.64 8.50 7.67
N LEU A 153 30.62 7.91 8.28
CA LEU A 153 30.45 7.92 9.74
C LEU A 153 31.56 7.14 10.44
N ARG A 154 32.06 6.05 9.84
CA ARG A 154 33.20 5.28 10.38
C ARG A 154 34.55 5.94 10.15
N ALA A 155 34.68 6.71 9.06
CA ALA A 155 35.91 7.44 8.76
C ALA A 155 36.12 8.65 9.68
N THR A 156 35.05 9.15 10.32
CA THR A 156 35.13 10.27 11.27
C THR A 156 35.46 9.78 12.68
N SER A 157 36.36 10.49 13.36
CA SER A 157 36.75 10.23 14.76
C SER A 157 36.36 11.41 15.66
N GLU A 158 36.39 11.21 16.98
CA GLU A 158 36.05 12.27 17.96
C GLU A 158 36.98 13.49 17.88
N GLU A 159 38.20 13.30 17.40
CA GLU A 159 39.15 14.40 17.21
C GLU A 159 38.83 15.23 15.96
N THR A 160 38.18 14.65 14.95
CA THR A 160 37.97 15.30 13.65
C THR A 160 36.56 15.84 13.46
N CYS A 161 35.59 15.50 14.32
CA CYS A 161 34.20 15.91 14.11
C CYS A 161 33.44 16.19 15.42
N THR A 162 32.53 17.16 15.36
CA THR A 162 31.62 17.51 16.47
C THR A 162 30.57 16.41 16.72
N ASP A 163 30.38 16.03 17.98
CA ASP A 163 29.44 14.98 18.40
C ASP A 163 28.00 15.20 17.92
N ALA A 164 27.58 16.47 17.80
CA ALA A 164 26.25 16.82 17.29
C ALA A 164 26.03 16.29 15.86
N LEU A 165 26.97 16.52 14.94
CA LEU A 165 26.84 16.09 13.54
C LEU A 165 26.84 14.55 13.43
N ARG A 166 27.68 13.91 14.23
CA ARG A 166 27.76 12.44 14.32
C ARG A 166 26.43 11.86 14.81
N THR A 167 25.82 12.48 15.81
CA THR A 167 24.50 12.11 16.34
C THR A 167 23.40 12.26 15.30
N TYR A 168 23.34 13.39 14.58
CA TYR A 168 22.36 13.57 13.50
C TYR A 168 22.51 12.53 12.39
N THR A 169 23.75 12.26 11.97
CA THR A 169 24.04 11.26 10.93
C THR A 169 23.61 9.87 11.39
N TYR A 170 23.91 9.50 12.64
CA TYR A 170 23.48 8.22 13.21
C TYR A 170 21.96 8.06 13.23
N TRP A 171 21.24 9.07 13.72
CA TRP A 171 19.77 9.04 13.73
C TRP A 171 19.19 8.91 12.33
N LEU A 172 19.75 9.64 11.36
CA LEU A 172 19.29 9.58 9.97
C LEU A 172 19.48 8.18 9.38
N ILE A 173 20.67 7.57 9.56
CA ILE A 173 20.94 6.19 9.14
C ILE A 173 20.00 5.19 9.83
N ALA A 174 19.77 5.35 11.13
CA ALA A 174 18.86 4.50 11.88
C ALA A 174 17.42 4.59 11.35
N PHE A 175 16.92 5.81 11.07
CA PHE A 175 15.61 6.00 10.45
C PHE A 175 15.54 5.38 9.06
N GLN A 176 16.60 5.49 8.26
CA GLN A 176 16.64 4.89 6.93
C GLN A 176 16.61 3.36 6.99
N PHE A 177 17.30 2.76 7.95
CA PHE A 177 17.24 1.32 8.21
C PHE A 177 15.84 0.88 8.63
N ILE A 178 15.19 1.62 9.53
CA ILE A 178 13.81 1.36 9.95
C ILE A 178 12.87 1.44 8.75
N LYS A 179 12.93 2.50 7.95
CA LYS A 179 12.13 2.62 6.72
C LYS A 179 12.34 1.44 5.79
N MET A 180 13.59 1.02 5.58
CA MET A 180 13.91 -0.14 4.75
C MET A 180 13.32 -1.42 5.33
N ALA A 181 13.40 -1.64 6.63
CA ALA A 181 12.76 -2.78 7.28
C ALA A 181 11.24 -2.77 7.08
N PHE A 182 10.58 -1.61 7.19
CA PHE A 182 9.14 -1.51 6.95
C PHE A 182 8.74 -1.75 5.48
N LEU A 183 9.55 -1.26 4.53
CA LEU A 183 9.28 -1.41 3.10
C LEU A 183 9.63 -2.80 2.57
N CYS A 184 10.73 -3.39 3.04
CA CYS A 184 11.28 -4.66 2.55
C CYS A 184 10.77 -5.88 3.34
N CYS A 185 10.61 -5.76 4.65
CA CYS A 185 10.34 -6.91 5.52
C CYS A 185 8.85 -7.02 5.83
N CYS A 186 8.08 -7.65 4.95
CA CYS A 186 6.78 -8.29 5.21
C CYS A 186 5.61 -7.44 5.76
N VAL A 187 5.80 -6.28 6.39
CA VAL A 187 4.73 -5.55 7.08
C VAL A 187 3.75 -4.96 6.07
N CYS A 188 4.22 -4.22 5.06
CA CYS A 188 3.34 -3.69 4.02
C CYS A 188 2.69 -4.80 3.17
N PRO A 189 3.43 -5.80 2.64
CA PRO A 189 2.82 -6.92 1.92
C PRO A 189 1.87 -7.77 2.78
N ALA A 190 2.16 -8.01 4.06
CA ALA A 190 1.26 -8.77 4.95
C ALA A 190 0.03 -7.96 5.35
N LEU A 191 0.12 -6.64 5.48
CA LEU A 191 -1.05 -5.80 5.73
C LEU A 191 -1.97 -5.74 4.51
N VAL A 192 -1.40 -5.57 3.31
CA VAL A 192 -2.18 -5.55 2.05
C VAL A 192 -2.72 -6.95 1.73
N GLY A 193 -1.86 -7.97 1.78
CA GLY A 193 -2.24 -9.36 1.53
C GLY A 193 -3.18 -9.92 2.59
N GLY A 194 -3.02 -9.53 3.85
CA GLY A 194 -3.92 -9.90 4.95
C GLY A 194 -5.30 -9.24 4.82
N ALA A 195 -5.37 -7.99 4.35
CA ALA A 195 -6.65 -7.35 4.06
C ALA A 195 -7.37 -8.00 2.86
N ALA A 196 -6.62 -8.32 1.80
CA ALA A 196 -7.16 -9.04 0.64
C ALA A 196 -7.60 -10.47 1.01
N GLY A 197 -6.81 -11.19 1.80
CA GLY A 197 -7.16 -12.51 2.30
C GLY A 197 -8.36 -12.50 3.24
N ALA A 198 -8.43 -11.55 4.19
CA ALA A 198 -9.58 -11.40 5.07
C ALA A 198 -10.88 -11.09 4.30
N ALA A 199 -10.78 -10.34 3.19
CA ALA A 199 -11.93 -10.09 2.32
C ALA A 199 -12.43 -11.37 1.62
N GLN A 200 -11.55 -12.34 1.36
CA GLN A 200 -11.93 -13.67 0.84
C GLN A 200 -12.53 -14.58 1.92
N PHE A 201 -12.19 -14.40 3.20
CA PHE A 201 -12.79 -15.20 4.29
C PHE A 201 -14.19 -14.73 4.70
N ILE A 202 -14.60 -13.52 4.32
CA ILE A 202 -16.00 -13.08 4.47
C ILE A 202 -16.93 -13.84 3.48
N GLU A 203 -16.38 -14.58 2.50
CA GLU A 203 -17.15 -15.40 1.54
C GLU A 203 -17.69 -16.75 2.09
N GLY A 204 -17.49 -17.14 3.36
CA GLY A 204 -18.22 -18.30 3.90
C GLY A 204 -17.95 -18.62 5.38
N PRO A 205 -19.00 -19.00 6.15
CA PRO A 205 -19.76 -20.21 5.85
C PRO A 205 -21.27 -20.03 6.08
N ASP A 206 -22.03 -19.66 5.06
CA ASP A 206 -23.50 -19.78 5.12
C ASP A 206 -23.98 -20.68 3.97
N ASP A 207 -24.69 -21.72 4.38
CA ASP A 207 -25.51 -22.67 3.61
C ASP A 207 -24.81 -23.93 3.04
N THR A 208 -24.36 -24.80 3.93
CA THR A 208 -24.46 -26.27 3.71
C THR A 208 -25.44 -26.93 4.69
N SER A 209 -26.34 -26.16 5.31
CA SER A 209 -27.44 -26.68 6.13
C SER A 209 -28.77 -26.37 5.47
N SER A 210 -29.62 -27.39 5.36
CA SER A 210 -31.03 -27.36 4.95
C SER A 210 -31.36 -27.35 3.45
N SER A 211 -31.28 -28.55 2.86
CA SER A 211 -32.34 -29.08 1.99
C SER A 211 -32.40 -30.58 2.19
N ASP A 212 -32.66 -30.96 3.44
CA ASP A 212 -33.10 -32.30 3.82
C ASP A 212 -34.54 -32.12 4.34
N GLU A 213 -35.47 -31.81 3.43
CA GLU A 213 -36.91 -31.86 3.70
C GLU A 213 -37.67 -31.91 2.38
N GLY A 214 -38.34 -33.04 2.11
CA GLY A 214 -39.31 -33.11 1.02
C GLY A 214 -39.48 -34.47 0.33
N THR A 215 -39.36 -35.59 1.02
CA THR A 215 -40.04 -36.84 0.62
C THR A 215 -41.56 -36.58 0.69
N GLY A 216 -42.09 -36.00 -0.38
CA GLY A 216 -43.51 -35.86 -0.64
C GLY A 216 -44.13 -37.24 -0.83
N ALA A 217 -44.66 -37.78 0.25
CA ALA A 217 -45.46 -38.99 0.28
C ALA A 217 -46.68 -38.89 -0.64
N GLU A 218 -46.89 -39.97 -1.39
CA GLU A 218 -48.18 -40.59 -1.72
C GLU A 218 -49.44 -39.71 -1.74
N ARG A 219 -49.99 -39.52 -2.94
CA ARG A 219 -51.44 -39.69 -3.19
C ARG A 219 -51.66 -40.25 -4.59
N GLN A 220 -51.57 -41.58 -4.70
CA GLN A 220 -52.25 -42.31 -5.77
C GLN A 220 -53.76 -42.29 -5.48
N ALA A 221 -54.51 -41.51 -6.25
CA ALA A 221 -55.96 -41.64 -6.33
C ALA A 221 -56.29 -42.61 -7.49
N GLY A 222 -56.50 -43.88 -7.15
CA GLY A 222 -57.01 -44.88 -8.07
C GLY A 222 -58.54 -44.98 -8.01
N GLY A 223 -59.21 -44.62 -9.11
CA GLY A 223 -60.46 -45.18 -9.68
C GLY A 223 -61.74 -45.32 -8.82
N PRO A 224 -62.88 -45.79 -9.39
CA PRO A 224 -63.07 -46.30 -10.76
C PRO A 224 -64.27 -45.73 -11.55
N VAL A 225 -64.25 -46.09 -12.82
CA VAL A 225 -65.31 -46.10 -13.84
C VAL A 225 -66.50 -46.98 -13.41
N GLY A 226 -67.73 -46.52 -13.65
CA GLY A 226 -68.95 -47.32 -13.52
C GLY A 226 -70.14 -46.66 -14.23
N ARG A 227 -70.58 -47.34 -15.29
CA ARG A 227 -71.65 -47.08 -16.28
C ARG A 227 -72.87 -46.25 -15.85
#